data_AF-A0A3S1HF89-F1
#
_entry.id   AF-A0A3S1HF89-F1
#
_cell.length_a   1.000
_cell.length_b   1.000
_cell.length_c   1.000
_cell.angle_alpha   90.00
_cell.angle_beta   90.00
_cell.angle_gamma   90.00
#
_symmetry.space_group_name_H-M   'P 1'
#
loop_
_entity.id
_entity.type
_entity.pdbx_description
1 polymer ?
#
loop_
_entity_poly.entity_id
_entity_poly.type
_entity_poly.pdbx_seq_one_letter_code
_entity_poly.pdbx_strand_id
1 'polypeptide(L)'
;CRYLCPVSGVFGLLAKLAPLHFRVDPPLWQLSQLSGTKPRAVNCAPLVPIRTMRGASDCHMCGRCAGFRGAIRLARRSPNHEIVHVAGTVAKPWETILIVVGLMGLAVGAFQWSVSPWFVQAKLWAAERLIENGVTWPLETAAPWWILTNYPGDVMTLLDGALLIAYVLAAAFACGASTLSLLALAARSLGPWRTLRLHHLAQSLIPLAGAGVFLGLSSLTVSQLRSDGISLPFIDLLRAAMLTMATCWSGILCWQVTGIYSREPARRVLALSLVGLAMAPAVAGWVLLFWIW
;
A
#
# COMPACT_ATOMS: atom_id res chain seq x y z
N CYS A 1 7.22 8.79 -17.36
CA CYS A 1 7.58 8.26 -16.03
C CYS A 1 6.37 7.86 -15.18
N ARG A 2 5.51 8.76 -14.65
CA ARG A 2 4.35 8.33 -13.81
C ARG A 2 3.42 7.35 -14.50
N TYR A 3 2.94 7.67 -15.69
CA TYR A 3 1.99 6.81 -16.42
C TYR A 3 2.57 5.48 -16.89
N LEU A 4 3.91 5.35 -16.94
CA LEU A 4 4.61 4.13 -17.32
C LEU A 4 5.17 3.39 -16.10
N CYS A 5 5.10 3.97 -14.91
CA CYS A 5 5.65 3.38 -13.70
C CYS A 5 4.59 2.44 -13.08
N PRO A 6 4.85 1.12 -13.02
CA PRO A 6 3.88 0.14 -12.53
C PRO A 6 3.53 0.36 -11.05
N VAL A 7 4.42 1.01 -10.29
CA VAL A 7 4.23 1.32 -8.87
C VAL A 7 3.79 2.77 -8.61
N SER A 8 3.39 3.52 -9.64
CA SER A 8 2.94 4.91 -9.51
C SER A 8 1.76 5.09 -8.56
N GLY A 9 0.85 4.10 -8.50
CA GLY A 9 -0.26 4.09 -7.55
C GLY A 9 0.23 4.06 -6.10
N VAL A 10 1.26 3.25 -5.80
CA VAL A 10 1.83 3.13 -4.45
C VAL A 10 2.44 4.46 -4.03
N PHE A 11 3.24 5.09 -4.89
CA PHE A 11 3.76 6.43 -4.63
C PHE A 11 2.66 7.47 -4.44
N GLY A 12 1.58 7.38 -5.21
CA GLY A 12 0.41 8.24 -5.05
C GLY A 12 -0.25 8.09 -3.68
N LEU A 13 -0.38 6.86 -3.17
CA LEU A 13 -0.88 6.60 -1.82
C LEU A 13 0.04 7.18 -0.74
N LEU A 14 1.35 6.89 -0.82
CA LEU A 14 2.33 7.36 0.16
C LEU A 14 2.48 8.88 0.14
N ALA A 15 2.34 9.52 -1.02
CA ALA A 15 2.37 10.97 -1.15
C ALA A 15 1.28 11.65 -0.31
N LYS A 16 0.16 10.97 0.01
CA LYS A 16 -0.87 11.50 0.92
C LYS A 16 -0.33 11.77 2.32
N LEU A 17 0.67 11.01 2.76
CA LEU A 17 1.35 11.17 4.06
C LEU A 17 2.43 12.26 4.05
N ALA A 18 2.75 12.84 2.88
CA ALA A 18 3.81 13.84 2.80
C ALA A 18 3.49 15.08 3.66
N PRO A 19 4.44 15.55 4.51
CA PRO A 19 4.25 16.75 5.33
C PRO A 19 4.33 18.04 4.50
N LEU A 20 4.75 17.94 3.24
CA LEU A 20 4.88 19.03 2.29
C LEU A 20 4.03 18.75 1.06
N HIS A 21 3.37 19.78 0.55
CA HIS A 21 2.68 19.74 -0.73
C HIS A 21 2.66 21.14 -1.35
N PHE A 22 2.46 21.22 -2.67
CA PHE A 22 2.11 22.49 -3.29
C PHE A 22 0.64 22.80 -2.98
N ARG A 23 0.41 23.89 -2.27
CA ARG A 23 -0.93 24.40 -1.95
C ARG A 23 -1.33 25.47 -2.95
N VAL A 24 -2.58 25.45 -3.35
CA VAL A 24 -3.23 26.47 -4.17
C VAL A 24 -4.05 27.37 -3.26
N ASP A 25 -3.90 28.68 -3.42
CA ASP A 25 -4.68 29.73 -2.76
C ASP A 25 -5.76 30.26 -3.72
N PRO A 26 -7.04 29.91 -3.52
CA PRO A 26 -8.11 30.32 -4.44
C PRO A 26 -8.30 31.84 -4.54
N PRO A 27 -8.29 32.62 -3.43
CA PRO A 27 -8.30 34.08 -3.50
C PRO A 27 -7.20 34.67 -4.39
N LEU A 28 -5.93 34.27 -4.19
CA LEU A 28 -4.82 34.77 -5.02
C LEU A 28 -4.97 34.35 -6.48
N TRP A 29 -5.47 33.14 -6.73
CA TRP A 29 -5.77 32.69 -8.09
C TRP A 29 -6.81 33.56 -8.78
N GLN A 30 -7.89 33.90 -8.06
CA GLN A 30 -8.97 34.75 -8.56
C GLN A 30 -8.48 36.19 -8.81
N LEU A 31 -7.73 36.78 -7.87
CA LEU A 31 -7.12 38.11 -8.04
C LEU A 31 -6.22 38.16 -9.27
N SER A 32 -5.40 37.14 -9.50
CA SER A 32 -4.57 37.04 -10.70
C SER A 32 -5.40 36.98 -11.99
N GLN A 33 -6.57 36.31 -11.99
CA GLN A 33 -7.47 36.29 -13.14
C GLN A 33 -8.08 37.68 -13.40
N LEU A 34 -8.54 38.36 -12.34
CA LEU A 34 -9.14 39.69 -12.41
C LEU A 34 -8.15 40.76 -12.87
N SER A 35 -6.87 40.61 -12.55
CA SER A 35 -5.81 41.53 -13.01
C SER A 35 -5.61 41.57 -14.54
N GLY A 36 -6.20 40.63 -15.28
CA GLY A 36 -6.01 40.50 -16.73
C GLY A 36 -4.63 39.99 -17.16
N THR A 37 -3.68 39.84 -16.22
CA THR A 37 -2.33 39.34 -16.52
C THR A 37 -2.36 37.87 -16.91
N LYS A 38 -1.80 37.55 -18.07
CA LYS A 38 -1.70 36.17 -18.60
C LYS A 38 -0.28 35.63 -18.38
N PRO A 39 0.02 35.02 -17.21
CA PRO A 39 1.34 34.43 -16.98
C PRO A 39 1.60 33.27 -17.96
N ARG A 40 2.87 33.03 -18.25
CA ARG A 40 3.30 31.89 -19.08
C ARG A 40 2.74 30.59 -18.53
N ALA A 41 2.21 29.75 -19.43
CA ALA A 41 1.65 28.46 -19.06
C ALA A 41 2.69 27.57 -18.35
N VAL A 42 2.26 26.89 -17.29
CA VAL A 42 3.09 25.93 -16.56
C VAL A 42 3.05 24.60 -17.30
N ASN A 43 4.23 24.07 -17.63
CA ASN A 43 4.36 22.70 -18.11
C ASN A 43 4.42 21.72 -16.93
N CYS A 44 3.24 21.27 -16.48
CA CYS A 44 3.10 20.23 -15.47
C CYS A 44 3.17 18.84 -16.13
N ALA A 45 4.30 18.14 -15.99
CA ALA A 45 4.52 16.83 -16.60
C ALA A 45 3.42 15.77 -16.29
N PRO A 46 2.92 15.63 -15.04
CA PRO A 46 1.81 14.71 -14.75
C PRO A 46 0.41 15.29 -15.06
N LEU A 47 0.32 16.45 -15.72
CA LEU A 47 -0.95 17.09 -16.09
C LEU A 47 -1.92 17.26 -14.90
N VAL A 48 -1.38 17.53 -13.71
CA VAL A 48 -2.19 17.75 -12.51
C VAL A 48 -3.10 18.96 -12.74
N PRO A 49 -4.39 18.90 -12.36
CA PRO A 49 -5.28 20.05 -12.41
C PRO A 49 -4.85 21.10 -11.37
N ILE A 50 -3.81 21.89 -11.70
CA ILE A 50 -3.12 22.79 -10.77
C ILE A 50 -4.02 23.85 -10.14
N ARG A 51 -5.17 24.18 -10.76
CA ARG A 51 -6.13 25.15 -10.21
C ARG A 51 -6.89 24.59 -9.00
N THR A 52 -7.16 23.29 -8.97
CA THR A 52 -8.02 22.64 -7.97
C THR A 52 -7.27 21.58 -7.17
N MET A 53 -5.94 21.52 -7.30
CA MET A 53 -5.08 20.59 -6.58
C MET A 53 -5.22 20.77 -5.06
N ARG A 54 -5.55 19.68 -4.35
CA ARG A 54 -5.70 19.61 -2.88
C ARG A 54 -4.78 18.58 -2.22
N GLY A 55 -4.02 17.83 -3.01
CA GLY A 55 -3.23 16.70 -2.56
C GLY A 55 -1.96 16.53 -3.38
N ALA A 56 -1.08 15.63 -2.92
CA ALA A 56 0.20 15.33 -3.56
C ALA A 56 0.17 14.02 -4.35
N SER A 57 -0.92 13.25 -4.28
CA SER A 57 -1.06 11.93 -4.93
C SER A 57 -0.68 11.92 -6.42
N ASP A 58 -1.06 12.98 -7.15
CA ASP A 58 -0.80 13.13 -8.59
C ASP A 58 0.45 13.98 -8.92
N CYS A 59 1.07 14.57 -7.89
CA CYS A 59 2.15 15.53 -8.04
C CYS A 59 3.54 14.86 -8.00
N HIS A 60 4.44 15.26 -8.90
CA HIS A 60 5.86 14.87 -8.85
C HIS A 60 6.71 15.73 -7.91
N MET A 61 6.11 16.72 -7.25
CA MET A 61 6.81 17.70 -6.41
C MET A 61 7.97 18.42 -7.13
N CYS A 62 7.90 18.59 -8.46
CA CYS A 62 8.97 19.17 -9.28
C CYS A 62 9.11 20.70 -9.18
N GLY A 63 8.20 21.39 -8.50
CA GLY A 63 8.27 22.84 -8.27
C GLY A 63 8.01 23.74 -9.48
N ARG A 64 7.79 23.22 -10.69
CA ARG A 64 7.53 24.04 -11.90
C ARG A 64 6.31 24.95 -11.79
N CYS A 65 5.35 24.60 -10.95
CA CYS A 65 4.14 25.40 -10.70
C CYS A 65 4.32 26.40 -9.54
N ALA A 66 5.44 26.38 -8.82
CA ALA A 66 5.68 27.26 -7.68
C ALA A 66 5.65 28.74 -8.13
N GLY A 67 4.97 29.58 -7.34
CA GLY A 67 4.78 31.00 -7.64
C GLY A 67 3.80 31.28 -8.77
N PHE A 68 3.25 30.27 -9.46
CA PHE A 68 2.30 30.51 -10.54
C PHE A 68 1.08 31.27 -10.03
N ARG A 69 0.80 32.42 -10.67
CA ARG A 69 -0.25 33.38 -10.29
C ARG A 69 -0.10 33.98 -8.88
N GLY A 70 1.07 33.85 -8.26
CA GLY A 70 1.26 34.11 -6.83
C GLY A 70 0.45 33.17 -5.92
N ALA A 71 -0.29 32.21 -6.49
CA ALA A 71 -1.31 31.42 -5.83
C ALA A 71 -0.83 30.02 -5.44
N ILE A 72 0.29 29.56 -6.00
CA ILE A 72 0.85 28.24 -5.70
C ILE A 72 2.13 28.40 -4.89
N ARG A 73 2.20 27.76 -3.72
CA ARG A 73 3.41 27.71 -2.89
C ARG A 73 3.61 26.35 -2.27
N LEU A 74 4.87 26.01 -1.99
CA LEU A 74 5.17 24.85 -1.14
C LEU A 74 4.69 25.17 0.28
N ALA A 75 3.86 24.30 0.83
CA ALA A 75 3.25 24.49 2.15
C ALA A 75 3.39 23.22 2.99
N ARG A 76 3.60 23.45 4.29
CA ARG A 76 3.48 22.39 5.29
C ARG A 76 2.03 22.01 5.48
N ARG A 77 1.79 20.72 5.73
CA ARG A 77 0.51 20.17 6.17
C ARG A 77 0.78 19.06 7.18
N SER A 78 -0.24 18.75 7.98
CA SER A 78 -0.22 17.50 8.73
C SER A 78 -0.19 16.32 7.73
N PRO A 79 0.66 15.30 7.96
CA PRO A 79 0.61 14.02 7.25
C PRO A 79 -0.77 13.36 7.20
N ASN A 80 -1.64 13.67 8.16
CA ASN A 80 -2.99 13.11 8.23
C ASN A 80 -4.00 13.87 7.36
N HIS A 81 -3.71 15.13 7.00
CA HIS A 81 -4.70 16.03 6.45
C HIS A 81 -5.27 15.55 5.11
N GLU A 82 -4.43 15.07 4.18
CA GLU A 82 -4.93 14.58 2.88
C GLU A 82 -5.80 13.35 3.06
N ILE A 83 -5.39 12.41 3.92
CA ILE A 83 -6.17 11.20 4.18
C ILE A 83 -7.53 11.58 4.78
N VAL A 84 -7.53 12.36 5.86
CA VAL A 84 -8.75 12.66 6.64
C VAL A 84 -9.69 13.59 5.89
N HIS A 85 -9.20 14.67 5.27
CA HIS A 85 -10.07 15.74 4.77
C HIS A 85 -10.19 15.80 3.24
N VAL A 86 -9.32 15.11 2.49
CA VAL A 86 -9.27 15.20 1.02
C VAL A 86 -9.62 13.87 0.37
N ALA A 87 -9.06 12.76 0.83
CA ALA A 87 -9.22 11.45 0.19
C ALA A 87 -10.67 10.94 0.25
N GLY A 88 -11.43 11.31 1.28
CA GLY A 88 -12.85 10.97 1.41
C GLY A 88 -13.82 11.81 0.56
N THR A 89 -13.34 12.81 -0.18
CA THR A 89 -14.22 13.70 -0.98
C THR A 89 -14.66 13.09 -2.30
N VAL A 90 -13.84 12.22 -2.89
CA VAL A 90 -14.13 11.51 -4.14
C VAL A 90 -13.73 10.05 -3.95
N ALA A 91 -14.66 9.14 -4.21
CA ALA A 91 -14.39 7.71 -4.14
C ALA A 91 -13.37 7.32 -5.22
N LYS A 92 -12.29 6.67 -4.80
CA LYS A 92 -11.29 6.07 -5.70
C LYS A 92 -11.20 4.56 -5.43
N PRO A 93 -12.05 3.73 -6.06
CA PRO A 93 -12.08 2.28 -5.82
C PRO A 93 -10.73 1.61 -6.07
N TRP A 94 -9.98 2.11 -7.06
CA TRP A 94 -8.68 1.54 -7.41
C TRP A 94 -7.62 1.72 -6.33
N GLU A 95 -7.69 2.82 -5.57
CA GLU A 95 -6.82 3.00 -4.41
C GLU A 95 -7.20 2.04 -3.28
N THR A 96 -8.49 1.73 -3.11
CA THR A 96 -8.93 0.71 -2.13
C THR A 96 -8.41 -0.67 -2.51
N ILE A 97 -8.53 -1.06 -3.78
CA ILE A 97 -8.03 -2.35 -4.27
C ILE A 97 -6.52 -2.42 -4.12
N LEU A 98 -5.79 -1.35 -4.47
CA LEU A 98 -4.35 -1.29 -4.28
C LEU A 98 -3.96 -1.43 -2.81
N ILE A 99 -4.64 -0.73 -1.89
CA ILE A 99 -4.36 -0.86 -0.45
C ILE A 99 -4.67 -2.27 0.05
N VAL A 100 -5.90 -2.74 -0.16
CA VAL A 100 -6.44 -3.93 0.49
C VAL A 100 -5.93 -5.23 -0.15
N VAL A 101 -6.02 -5.33 -1.48
CA VAL A 101 -5.59 -6.54 -2.20
C VAL A 101 -4.11 -6.45 -2.54
N GLY A 102 -3.63 -5.30 -2.99
CA GLY A 102 -2.23 -5.11 -3.40
C GLY A 102 -1.27 -5.10 -2.21
N LEU A 103 -1.38 -4.11 -1.33
CA LEU A 103 -0.38 -3.86 -0.29
C LEU A 103 -0.61 -4.70 0.97
N MET A 104 -1.86 -4.94 1.37
CA MET A 104 -2.18 -5.75 2.56
C MET A 104 -2.25 -7.25 2.29
N GLY A 105 -2.36 -7.67 1.02
CA GLY A 105 -2.46 -9.07 0.64
C GLY A 105 -1.34 -9.55 -0.25
N LEU A 106 -1.29 -9.08 -1.50
CA LEU A 106 -0.33 -9.53 -2.51
C LEU A 106 1.10 -9.28 -2.05
N ALA A 107 1.42 -8.10 -1.50
CA ALA A 107 2.75 -7.81 -1.00
C ALA A 107 3.16 -8.77 0.13
N VAL A 108 2.27 -8.99 1.11
CA VAL A 108 2.52 -9.95 2.21
C VAL A 108 2.83 -11.33 1.64
N GLY A 109 2.00 -11.84 0.73
CA GLY A 109 2.21 -13.11 0.04
C GLY A 109 3.54 -13.18 -0.72
N ALA A 110 3.88 -12.10 -1.44
CA ALA A 110 5.08 -12.01 -2.27
C ALA A 110 6.38 -11.89 -1.46
N PHE A 111 6.34 -11.39 -0.22
CA PHE A 111 7.52 -11.36 0.64
C PHE A 111 7.69 -12.62 1.48
N GLN A 112 6.60 -13.32 1.80
CA GLN A 112 6.65 -14.46 2.72
C GLN A 112 6.85 -15.82 2.05
N TRP A 113 6.60 -15.95 0.73
CA TRP A 113 6.53 -17.27 0.08
C TRP A 113 7.80 -18.10 0.23
N SER A 114 8.98 -17.48 0.18
CA SER A 114 10.28 -18.18 0.18
C SER A 114 10.62 -18.79 1.54
N VAL A 115 10.06 -18.26 2.63
CA VAL A 115 10.25 -18.77 4.01
C VAL A 115 9.04 -19.50 4.54
N SER A 116 7.93 -19.53 3.79
CA SER A 116 6.64 -20.08 4.24
C SER A 116 6.66 -21.61 4.35
N PRO A 117 6.47 -22.19 5.56
CA PRO A 117 6.34 -23.64 5.72
C PRO A 117 5.10 -24.20 5.00
N TRP A 118 4.06 -23.38 4.81
CA TRP A 118 2.87 -23.77 4.05
C TRP A 118 3.16 -23.91 2.57
N PHE A 119 4.02 -23.05 2.02
CA PHE A 119 4.44 -23.15 0.63
C PHE A 119 5.27 -24.41 0.40
N VAL A 120 6.23 -24.68 1.29
CA VAL A 120 7.05 -25.90 1.24
C VAL A 120 6.18 -27.15 1.32
N GLN A 121 5.23 -27.22 2.25
CA GLN A 121 4.32 -28.36 2.37
C GLN A 121 3.43 -28.54 1.14
N ALA A 122 2.87 -27.45 0.60
CA ALA A 122 2.07 -27.49 -0.62
C ALA A 122 2.89 -27.98 -1.82
N LYS A 123 4.15 -27.56 -1.92
CA LYS A 123 5.09 -28.01 -2.95
C LYS A 123 5.40 -29.50 -2.85
N LEU A 124 5.74 -29.99 -1.65
CA LEU A 124 6.04 -31.41 -1.42
C LEU A 124 4.81 -32.27 -1.75
N TRP A 125 3.63 -31.89 -1.24
CA TRP A 125 2.38 -32.59 -1.53
C TRP A 125 2.05 -32.62 -3.02
N ALA A 126 2.20 -31.50 -3.73
CA ALA A 126 1.94 -31.43 -5.17
C ALA A 126 2.94 -32.27 -5.98
N ALA A 127 4.22 -32.24 -5.59
CA ALA A 127 5.26 -33.05 -6.23
C ALA A 127 5.01 -34.56 -6.04
N GLU A 128 4.70 -35.00 -4.82
CA GLU A 128 4.35 -36.39 -4.52
C GLU A 128 3.16 -36.86 -5.36
N ARG A 129 2.09 -36.07 -5.41
CA ARG A 129 0.89 -36.39 -6.21
C ARG A 129 1.17 -36.46 -7.70
N LEU A 130 2.04 -35.60 -8.23
CA LEU A 130 2.41 -35.64 -9.64
C LEU A 130 3.22 -36.90 -9.97
N ILE A 131 4.17 -37.26 -9.11
CA ILE A 131 4.99 -38.47 -9.26
C ILE A 131 4.13 -39.73 -9.15
N GLU A 132 3.22 -39.82 -8.18
CA GLU A 132 2.28 -40.95 -8.03
C GLU A 132 1.42 -41.18 -9.28
N ASN A 133 1.06 -40.10 -9.97
CA ASN A 133 0.28 -40.15 -11.22
C ASN A 133 1.15 -40.32 -12.48
N GLY A 134 2.47 -40.51 -12.33
CA GLY A 134 3.40 -40.69 -13.44
C GLY A 134 3.68 -39.42 -14.27
N VAL A 135 3.43 -38.24 -13.72
CA VAL A 135 3.60 -36.94 -14.41
C VAL A 135 4.82 -36.21 -13.84
N THR A 136 5.97 -36.27 -14.51
CA THR A 136 7.22 -35.64 -14.02
C THR A 136 7.58 -34.32 -14.71
N TRP A 137 7.05 -34.06 -15.91
CA TRP A 137 7.43 -32.89 -16.71
C TRP A 137 7.35 -31.54 -15.98
N PRO A 138 6.37 -31.24 -15.09
CA PRO A 138 6.32 -29.93 -14.41
C PRO A 138 7.46 -29.73 -13.41
N LEU A 139 8.04 -30.83 -12.91
CA LEU A 139 9.15 -30.83 -11.95
C LEU A 139 10.50 -30.68 -12.64
N GLU A 140 10.59 -31.02 -13.92
CA GLU A 140 11.85 -31.00 -14.67
C GLU A 140 11.95 -29.77 -15.59
N THR A 141 10.81 -29.26 -16.05
CA THR A 141 10.79 -28.17 -17.03
C THR A 141 11.10 -26.83 -16.35
N ALA A 142 12.17 -26.18 -16.78
CA ALA A 142 12.50 -24.80 -16.41
C ALA A 142 11.97 -23.81 -17.45
N ALA A 143 11.55 -22.63 -17.00
CA ALA A 143 11.21 -21.53 -17.90
C ALA A 143 12.46 -20.67 -18.22
N PRO A 144 12.44 -19.84 -19.28
CA PRO A 144 13.48 -18.85 -19.51
C PRO A 144 13.65 -17.90 -18.31
N TRP A 145 14.87 -17.39 -18.12
CA TRP A 145 15.24 -16.51 -16.99
C TRP A 145 14.39 -15.24 -16.86
N TRP A 146 13.76 -14.79 -17.95
CA TRP A 146 12.87 -13.61 -17.96
C TRP A 146 11.43 -13.92 -17.53
N ILE A 147 11.07 -15.20 -17.31
CA ILE A 147 9.79 -15.64 -16.73
C ILE A 147 10.01 -16.14 -15.30
N LEU A 148 10.87 -17.14 -15.12
CA LEU A 148 11.20 -17.75 -13.82
C LEU A 148 12.72 -17.74 -13.63
N THR A 149 13.16 -17.77 -12.37
CA THR A 149 14.59 -17.87 -12.04
C THR A 149 15.21 -19.06 -12.74
N ASN A 150 16.25 -18.81 -13.54
CA ASN A 150 16.98 -19.84 -14.27
C ASN A 150 18.44 -19.43 -14.40
N TYR A 151 19.19 -19.59 -13.29
CA TYR A 151 20.63 -19.37 -13.22
C TYR A 151 21.33 -20.62 -12.68
N PRO A 152 22.61 -20.84 -13.01
CA PRO A 152 23.36 -21.97 -12.45
C PRO A 152 23.34 -21.95 -10.92
N GLY A 153 22.79 -22.99 -10.30
CA GLY A 153 22.66 -23.14 -8.85
C GLY A 153 21.34 -22.65 -8.25
N ASP A 154 20.51 -21.92 -9.00
CA ASP A 154 19.17 -21.49 -8.56
C ASP A 154 18.19 -21.49 -9.76
N VAL A 155 17.37 -22.54 -9.83
CA VAL A 155 16.41 -22.78 -10.93
C VAL A 155 15.04 -23.06 -10.36
N MET A 156 14.03 -22.30 -10.81
CA MET A 156 12.62 -22.55 -10.54
C MET A 156 11.99 -23.35 -11.67
N THR A 157 11.35 -24.46 -11.30
CA THR A 157 10.58 -25.31 -12.22
C THR A 157 9.23 -24.68 -12.55
N LEU A 158 8.53 -25.21 -13.56
CA LEU A 158 7.16 -24.78 -13.87
C LEU A 158 6.20 -25.04 -12.69
N LEU A 159 6.38 -26.13 -11.95
CA LEU A 159 5.64 -26.39 -10.72
C LEU A 159 5.88 -25.30 -9.68
N ASP A 160 7.14 -24.90 -9.48
CA ASP A 160 7.51 -23.83 -8.53
C ASP A 160 6.87 -22.50 -8.89
N GLY A 161 6.94 -22.13 -10.17
CA GLY A 161 6.32 -20.90 -10.68
C GLY A 161 4.80 -20.90 -10.50
N ALA A 162 4.13 -22.00 -10.86
CA ALA A 162 2.68 -22.14 -10.72
C ALA A 162 2.24 -22.09 -9.26
N LEU A 163 2.93 -22.81 -8.37
CA LEU A 163 2.66 -22.79 -6.94
C LEU A 163 2.92 -21.42 -6.32
N LEU A 164 3.98 -20.72 -6.74
CA LEU A 164 4.29 -19.37 -6.26
C LEU A 164 3.15 -18.43 -6.59
N ILE A 165 2.68 -18.44 -7.84
CA ILE A 165 1.56 -17.60 -8.28
C ILE A 165 0.30 -17.95 -7.48
N ALA A 166 -0.02 -19.24 -7.35
CA ALA A 166 -1.18 -19.71 -6.59
C ALA A 166 -1.11 -19.26 -5.12
N TYR A 167 0.05 -19.39 -4.49
CA TYR A 167 0.28 -18.98 -3.10
C TYR A 167 0.10 -17.47 -2.92
N VAL A 168 0.70 -16.65 -3.78
CA VAL A 168 0.60 -15.19 -3.71
C VAL A 168 -0.85 -14.74 -3.93
N LEU A 169 -1.56 -15.35 -4.89
CA LEU A 169 -2.98 -15.06 -5.14
C LEU A 169 -3.87 -15.52 -3.98
N ALA A 170 -3.60 -16.67 -3.39
CA ALA A 170 -4.33 -17.16 -2.22
C ALA A 170 -4.13 -16.23 -1.01
N ALA A 171 -2.90 -15.79 -0.75
CA ALA A 171 -2.60 -14.80 0.29
C ALA A 171 -3.30 -13.46 0.01
N ALA A 172 -3.26 -12.98 -1.23
CA ALA A 172 -3.93 -11.75 -1.65
C ALA A 172 -5.45 -11.83 -1.47
N PHE A 173 -6.06 -12.96 -1.83
CA PHE A 173 -7.48 -13.20 -1.65
C PHE A 173 -7.86 -13.30 -0.17
N ALA A 174 -7.15 -14.13 0.62
CA ALA A 174 -7.46 -14.33 2.03
C ALA A 174 -7.31 -13.04 2.84
N CYS A 175 -6.20 -12.32 2.68
CA CYS A 175 -5.96 -11.05 3.37
C CYS A 175 -6.86 -9.93 2.83
N GLY A 176 -7.03 -9.86 1.51
CA GLY A 176 -7.84 -8.83 0.86
C GLY A 176 -9.33 -8.97 1.19
N ALA A 177 -9.89 -10.17 1.09
CA ALA A 177 -11.30 -10.42 1.37
C ALA A 177 -11.63 -10.21 2.86
N SER A 178 -10.78 -10.68 3.77
CA SER A 178 -10.96 -10.46 5.22
C SER A 178 -10.92 -8.97 5.57
N THR A 179 -9.89 -8.26 5.10
CA THR A 179 -9.74 -6.81 5.30
C THR A 179 -10.92 -6.04 4.72
N LEU A 180 -11.31 -6.32 3.47
CA LEU A 180 -12.42 -5.64 2.80
C LEU A 180 -13.75 -5.88 3.52
N SER A 181 -14.02 -7.10 3.96
CA SER A 181 -15.23 -7.46 4.69
C SER A 181 -15.31 -6.71 6.02
N LEU A 182 -14.21 -6.63 6.76
CA LEU A 182 -14.16 -5.89 8.02
C LEU A 182 -14.28 -4.37 7.81
N LEU A 183 -13.69 -3.82 6.74
CA LEU A 183 -13.89 -2.42 6.34
C LEU A 183 -15.35 -2.13 5.95
N ALA A 184 -16.01 -3.08 5.27
CA ALA A 184 -17.42 -2.96 4.92
C ALA A 184 -18.30 -2.95 6.19
N LEU A 185 -18.05 -3.86 7.13
CA LEU A 185 -18.73 -3.88 8.43
C LEU A 185 -18.47 -2.58 9.21
N ALA A 186 -17.24 -2.06 9.20
CA ALA A 186 -16.90 -0.78 9.82
C ALA A 186 -17.68 0.38 9.18
N ALA A 187 -17.74 0.45 7.84
CA ALA A 187 -18.49 1.48 7.13
C ALA A 187 -20.00 1.42 7.45
N ARG A 188 -20.54 0.21 7.59
CA ARG A 188 -21.95 -0.05 7.95
C ARG A 188 -22.27 0.26 9.40
N SER A 189 -21.31 0.09 10.32
CA SER A 189 -21.46 0.45 11.74
C SER A 189 -21.62 1.96 11.97
N LEU A 190 -21.10 2.78 11.04
CA LEU A 190 -21.20 4.25 11.10
C LEU A 190 -22.55 4.79 10.59
N GLY A 191 -23.44 3.94 10.05
CA GLY A 191 -24.76 4.35 9.53
C GLY A 191 -25.18 3.60 8.25
N PRO A 192 -26.14 4.11 7.46
CA PRO A 192 -26.58 3.49 6.21
C PRO A 192 -25.43 3.20 5.25
N TRP A 193 -25.50 2.22 4.37
CA TRP A 193 -24.36 1.92 3.49
C TRP A 193 -24.03 3.09 2.54
N ARG A 194 -22.74 3.45 2.44
CA ARG A 194 -22.21 4.38 1.43
C ARG A 194 -20.82 3.93 1.00
N THR A 195 -20.63 3.66 -0.29
CA THR A 195 -19.34 3.20 -0.86
C THR A 195 -18.20 4.19 -0.59
N LEU A 196 -18.49 5.50 -0.63
CA LEU A 196 -17.53 6.55 -0.28
C LEU A 196 -16.90 6.36 1.11
N ARG A 197 -17.68 5.92 2.11
CA ARG A 197 -17.18 5.67 3.47
C ARG A 197 -16.21 4.50 3.51
N LEU A 198 -16.53 3.41 2.80
CA LEU A 198 -15.63 2.25 2.68
C LEU A 198 -14.30 2.68 2.06
N HIS A 199 -14.34 3.41 0.94
CA HIS A 199 -13.12 3.86 0.27
C HIS A 199 -12.29 4.80 1.14
N HIS A 200 -12.94 5.66 1.93
CA HIS A 200 -12.25 6.57 2.84
C HIS A 200 -11.62 5.83 4.04
N LEU A 201 -12.32 4.86 4.62
CA LEU A 201 -11.76 4.01 5.69
C LEU A 201 -10.55 3.23 5.20
N ALA A 202 -10.56 2.71 3.97
CA ALA A 202 -9.40 2.03 3.39
C ALA A 202 -8.14 2.93 3.36
N GLN A 203 -8.29 4.25 3.13
CA GLN A 203 -7.16 5.19 3.13
C GLN A 203 -6.48 5.30 4.50
N SER A 204 -7.17 4.98 5.59
CA SER A 204 -6.54 4.96 6.93
C SER A 204 -5.48 3.87 7.07
N LEU A 205 -5.51 2.84 6.22
CA LEU A 205 -4.54 1.74 6.23
C LEU A 205 -3.22 2.08 5.49
N ILE A 206 -3.11 3.26 4.87
CA ILE A 206 -1.92 3.65 4.08
C ILE A 206 -0.62 3.58 4.91
N PRO A 207 -0.53 4.07 6.17
CA PRO A 207 0.69 3.93 6.96
C PRO A 207 1.13 2.47 7.12
N LEU A 208 0.23 1.58 7.54
CA LEU A 208 0.54 0.15 7.70
C LEU A 208 0.93 -0.49 6.36
N ALA A 209 0.20 -0.20 5.29
CA ALA A 209 0.48 -0.68 3.94
C ALA A 209 1.85 -0.23 3.41
N GLY A 210 2.17 1.05 3.60
CA GLY A 210 3.47 1.60 3.24
C GLY A 210 4.61 1.02 4.05
N ALA A 211 4.42 0.91 5.37
CA ALA A 211 5.41 0.35 6.27
C ALA A 211 5.70 -1.12 5.95
N GLY A 212 4.67 -1.92 5.68
CA GLY A 212 4.83 -3.30 5.26
C GLY A 212 5.71 -3.43 4.02
N VAL A 213 5.38 -2.73 2.93
CA VAL A 213 6.20 -2.78 1.71
C VAL A 213 7.63 -2.31 1.95
N PHE A 214 7.83 -1.25 2.73
CA PHE A 214 9.18 -0.81 3.08
C PHE A 214 9.96 -1.89 3.83
N LEU A 215 9.34 -2.52 4.84
CA LEU A 215 9.95 -3.60 5.61
C LEU A 215 10.28 -4.80 4.72
N GLY A 216 9.36 -5.22 3.86
CA GLY A 216 9.55 -6.31 2.90
C GLY A 216 10.69 -6.03 1.91
N LEU A 217 10.74 -4.84 1.31
CA LEU A 217 11.83 -4.48 0.40
C LEU A 217 13.19 -4.38 1.12
N SER A 218 13.20 -3.86 2.35
CA SER A 218 14.43 -3.75 3.14
C SER A 218 14.98 -5.10 3.59
N SER A 219 14.15 -6.17 3.61
CA SER A 219 14.60 -7.50 4.02
C SER A 219 15.68 -8.05 3.09
N LEU A 220 15.56 -7.81 1.78
CA LEU A 220 16.56 -8.22 0.79
C LEU A 220 17.92 -7.56 1.05
N THR A 221 17.92 -6.25 1.34
CA THR A 221 19.14 -5.52 1.68
C THR A 221 19.75 -6.04 2.98
N VAL A 222 18.93 -6.30 4.01
CA VAL A 222 19.42 -6.87 5.28
C VAL A 222 20.01 -8.26 5.08
N SER A 223 19.38 -9.11 4.29
CA SER A 223 19.88 -10.45 3.98
C SER A 223 21.22 -10.40 3.25
N GLN A 224 21.38 -9.49 2.29
CA GLN A 224 22.65 -9.28 1.59
C GLN A 224 23.75 -8.79 2.54
N LEU A 225 23.45 -7.82 3.40
CA LEU A 225 24.44 -7.34 4.38
C LEU A 225 24.87 -8.46 5.33
N ARG A 226 23.93 -9.32 5.75
CA ARG A 226 24.24 -10.48 6.59
C ARG A 226 25.09 -11.52 5.86
N SER A 227 24.85 -11.78 4.57
CA SER A 227 25.70 -12.70 3.79
C SER A 227 27.13 -12.18 3.63
N ASP A 228 27.30 -10.86 3.64
CA ASP A 228 28.61 -10.20 3.59
C ASP A 228 29.28 -10.12 4.98
N GLY A 229 28.69 -10.75 6.01
CA GLY A 229 29.23 -10.81 7.38
C GLY A 229 28.91 -9.58 8.24
N ILE A 230 28.09 -8.64 7.78
CA ILE A 230 27.71 -7.44 8.53
C ILE A 230 26.56 -7.79 9.47
N SER A 231 26.85 -7.78 10.78
CA SER A 231 25.83 -7.98 11.81
C SER A 231 25.02 -6.70 12.06
N LEU A 232 23.70 -6.85 12.14
CA LEU A 232 22.76 -5.75 12.35
C LEU A 232 21.78 -6.08 13.49
N PRO A 233 22.24 -6.01 14.77
CA PRO A 233 21.47 -6.51 15.91
C PRO A 233 20.20 -5.69 16.22
N PHE A 234 20.12 -4.45 15.74
CA PHE A 234 18.99 -3.54 15.99
C PHE A 234 17.82 -3.72 15.00
N ILE A 235 17.97 -4.54 13.96
CA ILE A 235 17.01 -4.60 12.86
C ILE A 235 15.66 -5.15 13.30
N ASP A 236 15.62 -6.18 14.14
CA ASP A 236 14.35 -6.77 14.54
C ASP A 236 13.56 -5.82 15.45
N LEU A 237 14.25 -5.05 16.30
CA LEU A 237 13.64 -3.97 17.07
C LEU A 237 13.10 -2.86 16.16
N LEU A 238 13.87 -2.45 15.15
CA LEU A 238 13.45 -1.44 14.18
C LEU A 238 12.21 -1.88 13.38
N ARG A 239 12.17 -3.15 12.95
CA ARG A 239 11.02 -3.74 12.26
C ARG A 239 9.78 -3.73 13.15
N ALA A 240 9.90 -4.18 14.40
CA ALA A 240 8.80 -4.20 15.36
C ALA A 240 8.28 -2.79 15.68
N ALA A 241 9.21 -1.84 15.91
CA ALA A 241 8.86 -0.45 16.18
C ALA A 241 8.15 0.18 14.99
N MET A 242 8.66 0.00 13.77
CA MET A 242 8.06 0.54 12.56
C MET A 242 6.67 -0.03 12.29
N LEU A 243 6.50 -1.35 12.41
CA LEU A 243 5.20 -2.02 12.24
C LEU A 243 4.20 -1.52 13.28
N THR A 244 4.60 -1.46 14.56
CA THR A 244 3.75 -0.98 15.66
C THR A 244 3.34 0.48 15.47
N MET A 245 4.28 1.37 15.17
CA MET A 245 4.00 2.78 14.90
C MET A 245 3.04 2.95 13.72
N ALA A 246 3.23 2.17 12.64
CA ALA A 246 2.37 2.23 11.48
C ALA A 246 0.95 1.73 11.76
N THR A 247 0.80 0.64 12.52
CA THR A 247 -0.50 0.13 12.98
C THR A 247 -1.21 1.15 13.87
N CYS A 248 -0.52 1.72 14.85
CA CYS A 248 -1.07 2.78 15.70
C CYS A 248 -1.48 4.00 14.90
N TRP A 249 -0.65 4.44 13.95
CA TRP A 249 -0.96 5.58 13.08
C TRP A 249 -2.19 5.31 12.21
N SER A 250 -2.31 4.11 11.63
CA SER A 250 -3.52 3.70 10.90
C SER A 250 -4.77 3.71 11.78
N GLY A 251 -4.66 3.26 13.04
CA GLY A 251 -5.74 3.37 14.03
C GLY A 251 -6.13 4.82 14.33
N ILE A 252 -5.15 5.72 14.52
CA ILE A 252 -5.38 7.16 14.74
C ILE A 252 -6.08 7.79 13.52
N LEU A 253 -5.65 7.48 12.31
CA LEU A 253 -6.29 7.95 11.08
C LEU A 253 -7.72 7.45 10.97
N CYS A 254 -7.96 6.17 11.28
CA CYS A 254 -9.31 5.61 11.32
C CYS A 254 -10.19 6.38 12.31
N TRP A 255 -9.70 6.65 13.52
CA TRP A 255 -10.43 7.44 14.51
C TRP A 255 -10.77 8.86 14.00
N GLN A 256 -9.83 9.52 13.33
CA GLN A 256 -10.06 10.84 12.74
C GLN A 256 -11.09 10.80 11.60
N VAL A 257 -10.99 9.81 10.70
CA VAL A 257 -11.92 9.59 9.58
C VAL A 257 -13.33 9.29 10.08
N THR A 258 -13.50 8.41 11.07
CA THR A 258 -14.82 8.09 11.63
C THR A 258 -15.50 9.32 12.25
N GLY A 259 -14.71 10.25 12.81
CA GLY A 259 -15.20 11.52 13.36
C GLY A 259 -15.82 12.48 12.34
N ILE A 260 -15.54 12.30 11.05
CA ILE A 260 -16.20 13.05 9.97
C ILE A 260 -17.64 12.55 9.75
N TYR A 261 -17.88 11.27 9.99
CA TYR A 261 -19.13 10.60 9.61
C TYR A 261 -20.11 10.41 10.76
N SER A 262 -19.62 10.25 11.99
CA SER A 262 -20.47 10.07 13.17
C SER A 262 -19.88 10.80 14.36
N ARG A 263 -20.75 11.40 15.19
CA ARG A 263 -20.39 11.95 16.51
C ARG A 263 -20.63 10.97 17.65
N GLU A 264 -21.35 9.88 17.40
CA GLU A 264 -21.69 8.89 18.41
C GLU A 264 -20.46 8.02 18.77
N PRO A 265 -19.99 8.03 20.03
CA PRO A 265 -18.74 7.37 20.41
C PRO A 265 -18.80 5.86 20.25
N ALA A 266 -19.94 5.23 20.57
CA ALA A 266 -20.10 3.77 20.46
C ALA A 266 -19.89 3.27 19.03
N ARG A 267 -20.49 3.93 18.03
CA ARG A 267 -20.30 3.58 16.61
C ARG A 267 -18.87 3.78 16.14
N ARG A 268 -18.20 4.83 16.64
CA ARG A 268 -16.80 5.11 16.27
C ARG A 268 -15.85 4.08 16.87
N VAL A 269 -16.07 3.68 18.13
CA VAL A 269 -15.29 2.62 18.77
C VAL A 269 -15.50 1.30 18.05
N LEU A 270 -16.75 0.94 17.72
CA LEU A 270 -17.03 -0.27 16.95
C LEU A 270 -16.33 -0.26 15.57
N ALA A 271 -16.42 0.85 14.83
CA ALA A 271 -15.72 1.00 13.56
C ALA A 271 -14.20 0.88 13.72
N LEU A 272 -13.62 1.50 14.75
CA LEU A 272 -12.20 1.41 15.07
C LEU A 272 -11.79 -0.04 15.39
N SER A 273 -12.57 -0.76 16.19
CA SER A 273 -12.30 -2.17 16.52
C SER A 273 -12.35 -3.05 15.27
N LEU A 274 -13.33 -2.84 14.39
CA LEU A 274 -13.43 -3.57 13.12
C LEU A 274 -12.26 -3.28 12.18
N VAL A 275 -11.82 -2.02 12.09
CA VAL A 275 -10.60 -1.66 11.34
C VAL A 275 -9.34 -2.21 12.01
N GLY A 276 -9.31 -2.26 13.33
CA GLY A 276 -8.28 -2.95 14.12
C GLY A 276 -8.13 -4.41 13.73
N LEU A 277 -9.26 -5.13 13.68
CA LEU A 277 -9.31 -6.50 13.19
C LEU A 277 -8.92 -6.59 11.70
N ALA A 278 -9.28 -5.60 10.89
CA ALA A 278 -8.91 -5.57 9.46
C ALA A 278 -7.39 -5.43 9.24
N MET A 279 -6.65 -4.86 10.20
CA MET A 279 -5.19 -4.79 10.15
C MET A 279 -4.51 -6.10 10.54
N ALA A 280 -5.21 -6.98 11.27
CA ALA A 280 -4.63 -8.19 11.86
C ALA A 280 -4.05 -9.16 10.81
N PRO A 281 -4.69 -9.46 9.66
CA PRO A 281 -4.11 -10.35 8.65
C PRO A 281 -2.76 -9.86 8.13
N ALA A 282 -2.65 -8.56 7.84
CA ALA A 282 -1.40 -7.97 7.37
C ALA A 282 -0.32 -7.99 8.46
N VAL A 283 -0.66 -7.57 9.68
CA VAL A 283 0.28 -7.60 10.81
C VAL A 283 0.75 -9.03 11.09
N ALA A 284 -0.17 -10.00 11.09
CA ALA A 284 0.16 -11.41 11.28
C ALA A 284 1.10 -11.93 10.19
N GLY A 285 0.87 -11.58 8.92
CA GLY A 285 1.76 -11.94 7.82
C GLY A 285 3.18 -11.40 8.00
N TRP A 286 3.33 -10.14 8.41
CA TRP A 286 4.65 -9.58 8.73
C TRP A 286 5.28 -10.21 9.96
N VAL A 287 4.47 -10.57 10.97
CA VAL A 287 4.96 -11.25 12.16
C VAL A 287 5.48 -12.64 11.84
N LEU A 288 4.73 -13.38 11.01
CA LEU A 288 5.14 -14.69 10.50
C LEU A 288 6.48 -14.60 9.79
N LEU A 289 6.62 -13.68 8.84
CA LEU A 289 7.84 -13.50 8.04
C LEU A 289 9.09 -13.17 8.86
N PHE A 290 9.00 -12.33 9.88
CA PHE A 290 10.20 -11.82 10.55
C PHE A 290 10.59 -12.53 11.84
N TRP A 291 9.66 -13.18 12.53
CA TRP A 291 9.92 -13.75 13.86
C TRP A 291 9.52 -15.21 14.03
N ILE A 292 8.76 -15.79 13.10
CA ILE A 292 8.26 -17.17 13.24
C ILE A 292 8.82 -18.09 12.15
N TRP A 293 8.87 -17.62 10.91
CA TRP A 293 9.39 -18.35 9.74
C TRP A 293 10.85 -18.02 9.45
#